data_AF-A0A1H3J680-F1
#
_entry.id   AF-A0A1H3J680-F1
#
_cell.length_a   1.000
_cell.length_b   1.000
_cell.length_c   1.000
_cell.angle_alpha   90.00
_cell.angle_beta   90.00
_cell.angle_gamma   90.00
#
_symmetry.space_group_name_H-M   'P 1'
#
loop_
_entity.id
_entity.type
_entity.pdbx_description
1 polymer ?
#
loop_
_entity_poly.entity_id
_entity_poly.type
_entity_poly.pdbx_seq_one_letter_code
_entity_poly.pdbx_strand_id
1 'polypeptide(L)'
;MRQLICIRHVLLAIIILMLGLFATQAKAGGATVVSDWYVFASPGDSVTWVYEAYSYSIVTGFTVSGQLAGLCTRNASTNTINCQVPASFSPSVIDVNLSLNWCETTDGINCVSGGGFGSDSITVWVEVIESTSVTVPDVVGQSQASAESALLELGLLSTVTTQSSPTITAGTVISQSPNAGNSVVNGSTVALVVSSGPVSTFVSVPDLSGQTVSGAQSRLANEGLILGTVTEEYSATVPAGQVIRQDPTANNELQVGSAVAVWVSKGLAPVKVPDLSGQTVSGAQSRLANEGLILGTVTEEYSATVPAGQVIRQDPTANNELQVGSAVAVWVSKGLAPVKVPDLSGQTLSGAESLLTNVGLTLGTVTEEYSATVPAGQVIRQSPTANNELQVGSAVAVWVSKGLAPVKVPDLSG
;
A
#
# COMPACT_ATOMS: atom_id res chain seq x y z
N MET A 1 34.51 -12.00 49.47
CA MET A 1 33.99 -11.11 48.41
C MET A 1 35.11 -10.73 47.45
N ARG A 2 35.23 -11.41 46.31
CA ARG A 2 35.92 -10.90 45.11
C ARG A 2 35.22 -11.48 43.88
N GLN A 3 35.12 -10.65 42.86
CA GLN A 3 34.00 -10.62 41.92
C GLN A 3 34.06 -11.72 40.85
N LEU A 4 32.93 -12.39 40.64
CA LEU A 4 32.64 -13.11 39.40
C LEU A 4 32.52 -12.07 38.27
N ILE A 5 33.53 -12.00 37.41
CA ILE A 5 33.47 -11.23 36.17
C ILE A 5 33.32 -12.24 35.03
N CYS A 6 32.08 -12.40 34.58
CA CYS A 6 31.73 -13.13 33.37
C CYS A 6 32.03 -12.22 32.17
N ILE A 7 33.12 -12.46 31.43
CA ILE A 7 33.41 -11.76 30.17
C ILE A 7 33.50 -12.79 29.05
N ARG A 8 32.43 -12.82 28.26
CA ARG A 8 32.32 -13.43 26.95
C ARG A 8 32.65 -12.32 25.94
N HIS A 9 33.86 -12.29 25.38
CA HIS A 9 34.20 -11.88 24.01
C HIS A 9 35.71 -11.87 23.78
N VAL A 10 36.08 -12.38 22.62
CA VAL A 10 37.43 -12.53 22.05
C VAL A 10 38.13 -11.16 21.93
N LEU A 11 39.30 -11.01 22.55
CA LEU A 11 40.36 -10.17 21.99
C LEU A 11 41.74 -10.71 22.38
N LEU A 12 42.52 -10.97 21.34
CA LEU A 12 43.93 -11.33 21.32
C LEU A 12 44.76 -10.21 21.99
N ALA A 13 45.51 -10.50 23.04
CA ALA A 13 46.52 -9.58 23.57
C ALA A 13 47.75 -10.37 24.05
N ILE A 14 48.79 -10.29 23.23
CA ILE A 14 50.17 -10.70 23.50
C ILE A 14 50.79 -9.65 24.42
N ILE A 15 51.26 -10.05 25.60
CA ILE A 15 52.23 -9.28 26.39
C ILE A 15 53.30 -10.25 26.91
N ILE A 16 54.50 -10.05 26.38
CA ILE A 16 55.76 -10.72 26.70
C ILE A 16 56.43 -9.92 27.82
N LEU A 17 56.82 -10.55 28.94
CA LEU A 17 58.09 -10.35 29.66
C LEU A 17 58.14 -11.13 31.00
N MET A 18 59.29 -11.78 31.26
CA MET A 18 59.86 -12.24 32.55
C MET A 18 59.44 -13.59 33.15
N LEU A 19 60.39 -14.52 33.20
CA LEU A 19 60.56 -15.69 34.10
C LEU A 19 59.33 -16.16 34.90
N GLY A 20 58.71 -17.24 34.43
CA GLY A 20 57.75 -18.05 35.16
C GLY A 20 57.25 -19.18 34.26
N LEU A 21 56.91 -20.35 34.81
CA LEU A 21 56.01 -21.26 34.10
C LEU A 21 54.70 -20.49 33.88
N PHE A 22 54.50 -19.94 32.70
CA PHE A 22 53.23 -19.30 32.35
C PHE A 22 52.36 -20.32 31.63
N ALA A 23 51.27 -20.77 32.25
CA ALA A 23 50.25 -21.48 31.52
C ALA A 23 49.48 -20.50 30.62
N THR A 24 49.99 -20.23 29.42
CA THR A 24 49.25 -19.50 28.39
C THR A 24 48.23 -20.45 27.76
N GLN A 25 47.03 -20.45 28.34
CA GLN A 25 45.79 -21.11 27.85
C GLN A 25 45.69 -22.62 28.09
N ALA A 26 44.81 -23.00 29.05
CA ALA A 26 44.19 -24.31 29.06
C ALA A 26 43.12 -24.36 27.96
N LYS A 27 43.37 -25.11 26.88
CA LYS A 27 42.41 -25.27 25.79
C LYS A 27 41.61 -26.56 25.98
N ALA A 28 40.59 -26.49 26.82
CA ALA A 28 39.44 -27.39 26.83
C ALA A 28 38.20 -26.52 27.12
N GLY A 29 37.05 -26.86 26.55
CA GLY A 29 35.87 -25.98 26.52
C GLY A 29 35.49 -25.38 27.89
N GLY A 30 35.64 -24.06 28.04
CA GLY A 30 34.95 -23.30 29.08
C GLY A 30 35.67 -22.99 30.40
N ALA A 31 36.99 -23.17 30.53
CA ALA A 31 37.69 -22.81 31.79
C ALA A 31 38.08 -21.32 31.86
N THR A 32 37.78 -20.67 33.01
CA THR A 32 38.14 -19.27 33.32
C THR A 32 39.28 -19.25 34.33
N VAL A 33 40.37 -18.50 34.10
CA VAL A 33 41.56 -18.45 34.97
C VAL A 33 41.49 -17.24 35.91
N VAL A 34 41.69 -17.44 37.22
CA VAL A 34 41.85 -16.37 38.22
C VAL A 34 43.29 -16.45 38.76
N SER A 35 43.88 -15.31 39.12
CA SER A 35 45.26 -15.20 39.64
C SER A 35 45.49 -16.06 40.90
N ASP A 36 46.68 -16.68 41.01
CA ASP A 36 46.97 -17.98 41.65
C ASP A 36 46.39 -19.13 40.82
N TRP A 37 47.23 -20.02 40.26
CA TRP A 37 46.88 -20.88 39.12
C TRP A 37 45.83 -21.96 39.45
N TYR A 38 44.56 -21.58 39.41
CA TYR A 38 43.38 -22.45 39.53
C TYR A 38 42.82 -22.79 38.14
N VAL A 39 42.57 -24.08 37.90
CA VAL A 39 41.93 -24.58 36.65
C VAL A 39 40.70 -25.40 37.01
N PHE A 40 39.56 -25.10 36.40
CA PHE A 40 38.35 -25.92 36.50
C PHE A 40 38.32 -26.93 35.35
N ALA A 41 38.17 -28.22 35.66
CA ALA A 41 38.09 -29.29 34.67
C ALA A 41 37.08 -30.36 35.11
N SER A 42 36.38 -30.98 34.16
CA SER A 42 35.49 -32.10 34.44
C SER A 42 36.24 -33.45 34.42
N PRO A 43 35.73 -34.49 35.09
CA PRO A 43 36.34 -35.82 35.05
C PRO A 43 36.50 -36.34 33.61
N GLY A 44 37.72 -36.76 33.24
CA GLY A 44 38.04 -37.22 31.89
C GLY A 44 38.51 -36.13 30.92
N ASP A 45 38.51 -34.85 31.32
CA ASP A 45 39.08 -33.78 30.52
C ASP A 45 40.62 -33.84 30.50
N SER A 46 41.19 -33.30 29.43
CA SER A 46 42.63 -33.04 29.33
C SER A 46 42.94 -31.59 29.64
N VAL A 47 43.82 -31.34 30.61
CA VAL A 47 44.34 -30.01 30.87
C VAL A 47 45.69 -29.87 30.18
N THR A 48 45.80 -28.88 29.29
CA THR A 48 47.04 -28.55 28.59
C THR A 48 47.64 -27.27 29.15
N TRP A 49 48.91 -27.32 29.52
CA TRP A 49 49.70 -26.16 29.89
C TRP A 49 50.76 -25.91 28.82
N VAL A 50 50.74 -24.71 28.24
CA VAL A 50 51.82 -24.24 27.38
C VAL A 50 52.91 -23.64 28.27
N TYR A 51 54.18 -23.81 27.93
CA TYR A 51 55.29 -23.09 28.57
C TYR A 51 56.18 -22.47 27.48
N GLU A 52 56.93 -21.43 27.81
CA GLU A 52 57.92 -20.83 26.89
C GLU A 52 59.33 -21.02 27.46
N ALA A 53 60.27 -21.43 26.61
CA ALA A 53 61.69 -21.55 26.96
C ALA A 53 62.47 -20.37 26.38
N TYR A 54 63.47 -19.88 27.12
CA TYR A 54 64.38 -18.82 26.64
C TYR A 54 65.14 -19.26 25.39
N SER A 55 65.45 -18.31 24.51
CA SER A 55 66.17 -18.54 23.24
C SER A 55 67.53 -19.22 23.39
N TYR A 56 68.10 -19.22 24.60
CA TYR A 56 69.40 -19.83 24.93
C TYR A 56 69.29 -20.97 25.94
N SER A 57 68.08 -21.40 26.32
CA SER A 57 67.88 -22.46 27.32
C SER A 57 67.21 -23.69 26.72
N ILE A 58 67.77 -24.87 26.99
CA ILE A 58 67.18 -26.15 26.58
C ILE A 58 66.56 -26.81 27.80
N VAL A 59 65.26 -27.12 27.73
CA VAL A 59 64.58 -27.93 28.74
C VAL A 59 64.99 -29.39 28.56
N THR A 60 65.75 -29.91 29.52
CA THR A 60 66.37 -31.23 29.49
C THR A 60 65.54 -32.30 30.21
N GLY A 61 64.64 -31.89 31.09
CA GLY A 61 63.82 -32.81 31.87
C GLY A 61 62.51 -32.20 32.32
N PHE A 62 61.54 -33.08 32.56
CA PHE A 62 60.23 -32.73 33.11
C PHE A 62 59.86 -33.77 34.15
N THR A 63 59.48 -33.30 35.33
CA THR A 63 58.96 -34.15 36.40
C THR A 63 57.61 -33.62 36.87
N VAL A 64 56.69 -34.56 37.11
CA VAL A 64 55.41 -34.28 37.75
C VAL A 64 55.39 -35.00 39.07
N SER A 65 55.06 -34.26 40.11
CA SER A 65 54.82 -34.80 41.44
C SER A 65 53.44 -34.38 41.93
N GLY A 66 52.90 -35.14 42.89
CA GLY A 66 51.52 -35.00 43.33
C GLY A 66 50.60 -36.00 42.62
N GLN A 67 49.30 -35.69 42.59
CA GLN A 67 48.25 -36.66 42.26
C GLN A 67 48.13 -36.98 40.76
N LEU A 68 48.74 -36.18 39.88
CA LEU A 68 48.83 -36.46 38.43
C LEU A 68 50.19 -37.04 38.00
N ALA A 69 51.02 -37.50 38.95
CA ALA A 69 52.29 -38.13 38.61
C ALA A 69 52.07 -39.34 37.67
N GLY A 70 52.69 -39.31 36.50
CA GLY A 70 52.56 -40.36 35.47
C GLY A 70 51.34 -40.21 34.53
N LEU A 71 50.46 -39.23 34.75
CA LEU A 71 49.30 -38.93 33.88
C LEU A 71 49.53 -37.71 32.98
N CYS A 72 50.76 -37.21 32.99
CA CYS A 72 51.19 -36.00 32.28
C CYS A 72 52.26 -36.33 31.25
N THR A 73 52.13 -35.79 30.05
CA THR A 73 53.10 -35.95 28.98
C THR A 73 53.57 -34.59 28.46
N ARG A 74 54.88 -34.41 28.36
CA ARG A 74 55.47 -33.22 27.74
C ARG A 74 55.62 -33.43 26.24
N ASN A 75 55.07 -32.54 25.45
CA ASN A 75 55.33 -32.43 24.02
C ASN A 75 56.32 -31.30 23.77
N ALA A 76 57.57 -31.67 23.47
CA ALA A 76 58.65 -30.71 23.24
C ALA A 76 58.46 -29.88 21.94
N SER A 77 57.82 -30.44 20.90
CA SER A 77 57.62 -29.73 19.62
C SER A 77 56.62 -28.57 19.71
N THR A 78 55.72 -28.62 20.68
CA THR A 78 54.68 -27.59 20.88
C THR A 78 54.86 -26.82 22.19
N ASN A 79 55.91 -27.13 22.94
CA ASN A 79 56.12 -26.69 24.32
C ASN A 79 54.87 -26.80 25.20
N THR A 80 54.19 -27.94 25.12
CA THR A 80 52.99 -28.21 25.93
C THR A 80 53.19 -29.36 26.89
N ILE A 81 52.52 -29.30 28.03
CA ILE A 81 52.38 -30.37 29.01
C ILE A 81 50.89 -30.72 29.02
N ASN A 82 50.55 -31.95 28.66
CA ASN A 82 49.17 -32.42 28.64
C ASN A 82 48.97 -33.42 29.77
N CYS A 83 48.03 -33.12 30.67
CA CYS A 83 47.70 -33.98 31.78
C CYS A 83 46.25 -34.44 31.68
N GLN A 84 46.06 -35.75 31.83
CA GLN A 84 44.74 -36.36 31.85
C GLN A 84 44.18 -36.29 33.26
N VAL A 85 42.99 -35.71 33.41
CA VAL A 85 42.27 -35.72 34.69
C VAL A 85 41.59 -37.08 34.79
N PRO A 86 41.98 -37.95 35.74
CA PRO A 86 41.39 -39.27 35.87
C PRO A 86 39.89 -39.19 36.19
N ALA A 87 39.08 -40.04 35.55
CA ALA A 87 37.62 -40.02 35.65
C ALA A 87 37.07 -40.39 37.04
N SER A 88 37.91 -40.90 37.94
CA SER A 88 37.53 -41.35 39.28
C SER A 88 38.54 -40.88 40.32
N PHE A 89 38.45 -39.63 40.76
CA PHE A 89 39.24 -39.11 41.87
C PHE A 89 38.36 -38.30 42.83
N SER A 90 38.64 -38.45 44.13
CA SER A 90 38.00 -37.73 45.23
C SER A 90 39.13 -37.27 46.14
N PRO A 91 39.72 -36.10 45.83
CA PRO A 91 39.18 -34.87 46.42
C PRO A 91 38.87 -33.78 45.37
N SER A 92 38.08 -32.78 45.80
CA SER A 92 37.55 -31.66 45.00
C SER A 92 38.64 -30.74 44.42
N VAL A 93 39.89 -30.84 44.89
CA VAL A 93 41.04 -30.08 44.39
C VAL A 93 42.23 -31.03 44.23
N ILE A 94 42.88 -30.99 43.07
CA ILE A 94 44.08 -31.78 42.74
C ILE A 94 45.29 -30.86 42.76
N ASP A 95 46.27 -31.21 43.60
CA ASP A 95 47.55 -30.49 43.69
C ASP A 95 48.56 -31.13 42.75
N VAL A 96 49.01 -30.35 41.77
CA VAL A 96 49.98 -30.80 40.78
C VAL A 96 51.19 -29.91 40.84
N ASN A 97 52.34 -30.48 41.13
CA ASN A 97 53.60 -29.76 41.07
C ASN A 97 54.35 -30.17 39.81
N LEU A 98 54.45 -29.22 38.87
CA LEU A 98 55.13 -29.39 37.59
C LEU A 98 56.51 -28.74 37.69
N SER A 99 57.55 -29.53 37.48
CA SER A 99 58.93 -29.06 37.51
C SER A 99 59.60 -29.26 36.16
N LEU A 100 60.22 -28.19 35.64
CA LEU A 100 61.03 -28.23 34.43
C LEU A 100 62.49 -28.01 34.79
N ASN A 101 63.34 -28.95 34.34
CA ASN A 101 64.78 -28.83 34.46
C ASN A 101 65.34 -28.28 33.15
N TRP A 102 66.22 -27.29 33.25
CA TRP A 102 66.80 -26.63 32.09
C TRP A 102 68.30 -26.37 32.25
N CYS A 103 68.97 -26.24 31.11
CA CYS A 103 70.37 -25.87 31.00
C CYS A 103 70.49 -24.61 30.13
N GLU A 104 71.40 -23.70 30.47
CA GLU A 104 71.81 -22.61 29.56
C GLU A 104 72.82 -23.10 28.53
N THR A 105 72.64 -22.69 27.28
CA THR A 105 73.55 -22.96 26.18
C THR A 105 74.04 -21.65 25.57
N THR A 106 75.35 -21.51 25.38
CA THR A 106 75.94 -20.33 24.73
C THR A 106 75.81 -20.39 23.21
N ASP A 107 75.73 -21.60 22.63
CA ASP A 107 75.69 -21.83 21.17
C ASP A 107 74.50 -22.72 20.73
N GLY A 108 73.45 -22.83 21.55
CA GLY A 108 72.17 -23.44 21.16
C GLY A 108 72.13 -24.96 20.93
N ILE A 109 73.22 -25.71 21.09
CA ILE A 109 73.25 -27.13 20.68
C ILE A 109 73.76 -28.12 21.75
N ASN A 110 74.54 -27.72 22.78
CA ASN A 110 75.07 -28.69 23.77
C ASN A 110 75.02 -28.21 25.23
N CYS A 111 74.32 -28.95 26.10
CA CYS A 111 74.45 -28.86 27.57
C CYS A 111 75.74 -29.57 28.02
N VAL A 112 76.90 -28.93 27.89
CA VAL A 112 78.19 -29.46 28.39
C VAL A 112 78.56 -28.81 29.73
N SER A 113 79.16 -29.61 30.61
CA SER A 113 79.48 -29.30 32.01
C SER A 113 80.20 -27.95 32.16
N GLY A 114 79.45 -26.90 32.50
CA GLY A 114 79.95 -25.53 32.64
C GLY A 114 78.86 -24.44 32.61
N GLY A 115 77.69 -24.70 32.01
CA GLY A 115 76.51 -23.82 32.08
C GLY A 115 75.67 -24.03 33.35
N GLY A 116 74.97 -23.00 33.82
CA GLY A 116 74.09 -23.08 34.99
C GLY A 116 72.93 -24.04 34.77
N PHE A 117 72.68 -24.92 35.75
CA PHE A 117 71.50 -25.78 35.79
C PHE A 117 70.46 -25.14 36.70
N GLY A 118 69.24 -24.97 36.20
CA GLY A 118 68.10 -24.43 36.94
C GLY A 118 66.92 -25.40 36.95
N SER A 119 66.08 -25.30 37.98
CA SER A 119 64.80 -26.00 38.06
C SER A 119 63.72 -25.02 38.51
N ASP A 120 62.69 -24.86 37.70
CA ASP A 120 61.51 -24.06 38.05
C ASP A 120 60.32 -24.98 38.27
N SER A 121 59.60 -24.75 39.36
CA SER A 121 58.43 -25.55 39.74
C SER A 121 57.21 -24.66 39.97
N ILE A 122 56.05 -25.09 39.48
CA ILE A 122 54.75 -24.45 39.73
C ILE A 122 53.80 -25.45 40.38
N THR A 123 53.03 -24.98 41.37
CA THR A 123 51.88 -25.72 41.91
C THR A 123 50.61 -25.23 41.23
N VAL A 124 49.85 -26.14 40.65
CA VAL A 124 48.54 -25.89 40.02
C VAL A 124 47.46 -26.58 40.82
N TRP A 125 46.37 -25.87 41.07
CA TRP A 125 45.18 -26.38 41.76
C TRP A 125 44.11 -26.68 40.70
N VAL A 126 43.72 -27.95 40.54
CA VAL A 126 42.64 -28.33 39.62
C VAL A 126 41.39 -28.63 40.44
N GLU A 127 40.38 -27.76 40.37
CA GLU A 127 39.10 -27.96 41.05
C GLU A 127 38.14 -28.74 40.13
N VAL A 128 37.73 -29.93 40.58
CA VAL A 128 36.85 -30.83 39.82
C VAL A 128 35.41 -30.52 40.18
N ILE A 129 34.67 -29.94 39.24
CA ILE A 129 33.24 -29.68 39.40
C ILE A 129 32.45 -30.94 39.06
N GLU A 130 31.83 -31.56 40.07
CA GLU A 130 30.90 -32.67 39.86
C GLU A 130 29.66 -32.16 39.12
N SER A 131 29.49 -32.57 37.86
CA SER A 131 28.28 -32.27 37.09
C SER A 131 27.12 -33.08 37.68
N THR A 132 26.26 -32.44 38.47
CA THR A 132 25.06 -33.09 38.99
C THR A 132 24.06 -33.29 37.85
N SER A 133 23.61 -34.53 37.69
CA SER A 133 22.54 -34.86 36.75
C SER A 133 21.19 -34.55 37.40
N VAL A 134 20.34 -33.83 36.68
CA VAL A 134 18.97 -33.50 37.07
C VAL A 134 18.02 -34.30 36.18
N THR A 135 17.01 -34.91 36.78
CA THR A 135 15.97 -35.61 36.02
C THR A 135 14.94 -34.61 35.49
N VAL A 136 14.65 -34.68 34.18
CA VAL A 136 13.69 -33.81 33.53
C VAL A 136 12.27 -34.15 34.03
N PRO A 137 11.51 -33.18 34.58
CA PRO A 137 10.14 -33.39 35.04
C PRO A 137 9.17 -33.54 33.87
N ASP A 138 7.98 -34.11 34.12
CA ASP A 138 6.90 -34.12 33.13
C ASP A 138 6.09 -32.82 33.21
N VAL A 139 6.23 -32.00 32.16
CA VAL A 139 5.51 -30.74 32.00
C VAL A 139 4.49 -30.79 30.85
N VAL A 140 4.31 -31.94 30.21
CA VAL A 140 3.29 -32.10 29.15
C VAL A 140 1.89 -31.95 29.75
N GLY A 141 1.02 -31.18 29.08
CA GLY A 141 -0.33 -30.88 29.56
C GLY A 141 -0.40 -29.76 30.61
N GLN A 142 0.73 -29.23 31.09
CA GLN A 142 0.75 -28.07 31.97
C GLN A 142 0.65 -26.74 31.19
N SER A 143 0.33 -25.66 31.90
CA SER A 143 0.45 -24.31 31.33
C SER A 143 1.92 -23.96 31.08
N GLN A 144 2.22 -23.16 30.06
CA GLN A 144 3.58 -22.71 29.77
C GLN A 144 4.28 -22.12 31.01
N ALA A 145 3.58 -21.27 31.76
CA ALA A 145 4.12 -20.63 32.97
C ALA A 145 4.46 -21.65 34.07
N SER A 146 3.60 -22.67 34.26
CA SER A 146 3.85 -23.75 35.22
C SER A 146 5.04 -24.62 34.79
N ALA A 147 5.11 -24.95 33.50
CA ALA A 147 6.19 -25.75 32.93
C ALA A 147 7.56 -25.06 33.05
N GLU A 148 7.63 -23.78 32.71
CA GLU A 148 8.85 -22.97 32.86
C GLU A 148 9.29 -22.86 34.32
N SER A 149 8.33 -22.67 35.24
CA SER A 149 8.63 -22.59 36.68
C SER A 149 9.17 -23.93 37.22
N ALA A 150 8.53 -25.05 36.84
CA ALA A 150 8.97 -26.39 37.25
C ALA A 150 10.36 -26.75 36.72
N LEU A 151 10.71 -26.30 35.52
CA LEU A 151 12.05 -26.48 34.96
C LEU A 151 13.09 -25.61 35.67
N LEU A 152 12.75 -24.35 35.94
CA LEU A 152 13.64 -23.39 36.59
C LEU A 152 13.98 -23.79 38.03
N GLU A 153 13.01 -24.31 38.79
CA GLU A 153 13.23 -24.84 40.14
C GLU A 153 14.29 -25.96 40.19
N LEU A 154 14.44 -26.68 39.08
CA LEU A 154 15.41 -27.76 38.92
C LEU A 154 16.73 -27.31 38.26
N GLY A 155 16.91 -26.00 38.05
CA GLY A 155 18.09 -25.45 37.38
C GLY A 155 18.14 -25.72 35.87
N LEU A 156 17.01 -26.11 35.26
CA LEU A 156 16.91 -26.32 33.82
C LEU A 156 16.43 -25.04 33.13
N LEU A 157 16.95 -24.80 31.93
CA LEU A 157 16.50 -23.72 31.06
C LEU A 157 15.38 -24.24 30.14
N SER A 158 14.53 -23.34 29.65
CA SER A 158 13.49 -23.68 28.67
C SER A 158 13.65 -22.88 27.37
N THR A 159 13.27 -23.48 26.25
CA THR A 159 13.06 -22.78 24.97
C THR A 159 11.67 -23.13 24.46
N VAL A 160 10.90 -22.12 24.04
CA VAL A 160 9.49 -22.32 23.67
C VAL A 160 9.31 -22.11 22.17
N THR A 161 8.65 -23.08 21.54
CA THR A 161 8.12 -23.00 20.18
C THR A 161 6.61 -23.21 20.22
N THR A 162 5.87 -22.63 19.28
CA THR A 162 4.41 -22.74 19.25
C THR A 162 3.94 -23.62 18.08
N GLN A 163 2.87 -24.38 18.30
CA GLN A 163 2.22 -25.20 17.27
C GLN A 163 0.70 -25.18 17.44
N SER A 164 -0.04 -25.09 16.34
CA SER A 164 -1.51 -25.17 16.36
C SER A 164 -1.99 -26.58 16.70
N SER A 165 -3.04 -26.69 17.51
CA SER A 165 -3.67 -27.98 17.85
C SER A 165 -5.18 -27.83 17.97
N PRO A 166 -5.99 -28.66 17.28
CA PRO A 166 -7.45 -28.60 17.37
C PRO A 166 -7.99 -29.15 18.70
N THR A 167 -7.18 -29.90 19.47
CA THR A 167 -7.63 -30.62 20.67
C THR A 167 -7.00 -30.10 21.96
N ILE A 168 -5.92 -29.31 21.89
CA ILE A 168 -5.20 -28.80 23.05
C ILE A 168 -5.41 -27.29 23.15
N THR A 169 -5.92 -26.81 24.28
CA THR A 169 -6.16 -25.38 24.55
C THR A 169 -4.88 -24.55 24.37
N ALA A 170 -5.03 -23.31 23.90
CA ALA A 170 -3.91 -22.39 23.75
C ALA A 170 -3.18 -22.15 25.09
N GLY A 171 -1.85 -22.15 25.08
CA GLY A 171 -1.00 -21.96 26.25
C GLY A 171 -0.61 -23.24 27.01
N THR A 172 -1.03 -24.41 26.54
CA THR A 172 -0.69 -25.71 27.13
C THR A 172 0.47 -26.39 26.39
N VAL A 173 1.40 -27.01 27.11
CA VAL A 173 2.52 -27.77 26.54
C VAL A 173 2.03 -29.03 25.82
N ILE A 174 2.30 -29.13 24.52
CA ILE A 174 2.02 -30.28 23.64
C ILE A 174 3.09 -31.36 23.82
N SER A 175 4.36 -30.96 23.82
CA SER A 175 5.49 -31.87 23.94
C SER A 175 6.71 -31.16 24.52
N GLN A 176 7.61 -31.94 25.11
CA GLN A 176 8.89 -31.48 25.62
C GLN A 176 10.03 -32.34 25.08
N SER A 177 11.23 -31.79 25.00
CA SER A 177 12.44 -32.52 24.69
C SER A 177 13.63 -31.96 25.48
N PRO A 178 14.38 -32.78 26.24
CA PRO A 178 14.24 -34.23 26.40
C PRO A 178 12.94 -34.68 27.09
N ASN A 179 12.50 -35.91 26.82
CA ASN A 179 11.29 -36.47 27.44
C ASN A 179 11.45 -36.58 28.96
N ALA A 180 10.32 -36.54 29.67
CA ALA A 180 10.28 -36.71 31.12
C ALA A 180 11.00 -37.98 31.58
N GLY A 181 11.69 -37.90 32.71
CA GLY A 181 12.46 -39.01 33.29
C GLY A 181 13.89 -39.17 32.74
N ASN A 182 14.27 -38.45 31.67
CA ASN A 182 15.66 -38.42 31.21
C ASN A 182 16.54 -37.63 32.19
N SER A 183 17.77 -38.07 32.39
CA SER A 183 18.77 -37.34 33.16
C SER A 183 19.57 -36.42 32.24
N VAL A 184 19.62 -35.13 32.58
CA VAL A 184 20.38 -34.10 31.87
C VAL A 184 21.32 -33.39 32.83
N VAL A 185 22.35 -32.73 32.32
CA VAL A 185 23.26 -31.94 33.16
C VAL A 185 22.50 -30.70 33.68
N ASN A 186 22.75 -30.29 34.92
CA ASN A 186 22.22 -29.03 35.44
C ASN A 186 22.53 -27.85 34.48
N GLY A 187 21.55 -26.96 34.26
CA GLY A 187 21.65 -25.89 33.25
C GLY A 187 21.31 -26.30 31.82
N SER A 188 20.96 -27.56 31.57
CA SER A 188 20.50 -28.01 30.24
C SER A 188 19.19 -27.36 29.83
N THR A 189 18.98 -27.20 28.53
CA THR A 189 17.77 -26.60 27.97
C THR A 189 16.75 -27.67 27.57
N VAL A 190 15.50 -27.49 28.00
CA VAL A 190 14.33 -28.28 27.58
C VAL A 190 13.54 -27.49 26.55
N ALA A 191 13.40 -28.04 25.35
CA ALA A 191 12.57 -27.47 24.30
C ALA A 191 11.10 -27.84 24.56
N LEU A 192 10.23 -26.83 24.64
CA LEU A 192 8.80 -26.95 24.82
C LEU A 192 8.09 -26.59 23.50
N VAL A 193 7.13 -27.40 23.11
CA VAL A 193 6.16 -27.06 22.06
C VAL A 193 4.85 -26.73 22.76
N VAL A 194 4.38 -25.49 22.63
CA VAL A 194 3.17 -25.00 23.29
C VAL A 194 2.05 -24.84 22.26
N SER A 195 0.84 -25.23 22.64
CA SER A 195 -0.34 -25.10 21.79
C SER A 195 -0.70 -23.64 21.58
N SER A 196 -0.94 -23.23 20.34
CA SER A 196 -1.62 -21.98 20.01
C SER A 196 -3.14 -22.13 19.88
N GLY A 197 -3.69 -23.32 20.15
CA GLY A 197 -5.12 -23.63 19.99
C GLY A 197 -5.50 -24.01 18.55
N PRO A 198 -6.81 -24.19 18.28
CA PRO A 198 -7.31 -24.43 16.92
C PRO A 198 -7.05 -23.20 16.05
N VAL A 199 -6.78 -23.43 14.77
CA VAL A 199 -6.68 -22.34 13.78
C VAL A 199 -8.04 -21.65 13.72
N SER A 200 -8.09 -20.34 14.00
CA SER A 200 -9.32 -19.57 13.79
C SER A 200 -9.71 -19.67 12.33
N THR A 201 -10.82 -20.34 12.05
CA THR A 201 -11.40 -20.42 10.70
C THR A 201 -12.24 -19.21 10.37
N PHE A 202 -12.40 -18.26 11.30
CA PHE A 202 -13.20 -17.06 11.15
C PHE A 202 -12.30 -15.83 11.05
N VAL A 203 -12.68 -14.93 10.16
CA VAL A 203 -12.06 -13.64 9.90
C VAL A 203 -13.12 -12.55 9.93
N SER A 204 -12.72 -11.36 10.36
CA SER A 204 -13.61 -10.21 10.41
C SER A 204 -13.79 -9.62 9.01
N VAL A 205 -15.03 -9.33 8.63
CA VAL A 205 -15.34 -8.71 7.34
C VAL A 205 -14.83 -7.26 7.35
N PRO A 206 -13.92 -6.87 6.43
CA PRO A 206 -13.43 -5.51 6.36
C PRO A 206 -14.51 -4.54 5.83
N ASP A 207 -14.37 -3.25 6.14
CA ASP A 207 -15.18 -2.20 5.53
C ASP A 207 -14.68 -1.89 4.11
N LEU A 208 -15.55 -2.07 3.14
CA LEU A 208 -15.32 -1.87 1.71
C LEU A 208 -15.93 -0.55 1.21
N SER A 209 -16.64 0.20 2.06
CA SER A 209 -17.34 1.42 1.68
C SER A 209 -16.38 2.44 1.04
N GLY A 210 -16.79 3.01 -0.10
CA GLY A 210 -15.98 3.99 -0.85
C GLY A 210 -14.82 3.40 -1.66
N GLN A 211 -14.53 2.10 -1.56
CA GLN A 211 -13.50 1.46 -2.38
C GLN A 211 -14.01 1.15 -3.79
N THR A 212 -13.10 1.01 -4.76
CA THR A 212 -13.42 0.43 -6.07
C THR A 212 -13.64 -1.08 -5.96
N VAL A 213 -14.31 -1.68 -6.94
CA VAL A 213 -14.50 -3.15 -6.97
C VAL A 213 -13.16 -3.90 -6.91
N SER A 214 -12.13 -3.42 -7.61
CA SER A 214 -10.79 -4.01 -7.58
C SER A 214 -10.09 -3.85 -6.22
N GLY A 215 -10.28 -2.69 -5.58
CA GLY A 215 -9.79 -2.44 -4.22
C GLY A 215 -10.46 -3.34 -3.21
N ALA A 216 -11.78 -3.46 -3.28
CA ALA A 216 -12.59 -4.32 -2.44
C ALA A 216 -12.21 -5.80 -2.58
N GLN A 217 -12.02 -6.28 -3.82
CA GLN A 217 -11.55 -7.63 -4.10
C GLN A 217 -10.19 -7.91 -3.45
N SER A 218 -9.24 -6.99 -3.60
CA SER A 218 -7.90 -7.12 -3.01
C SER A 218 -7.96 -7.10 -1.48
N ARG A 219 -8.82 -6.24 -0.91
CA ARG A 219 -9.00 -6.14 0.54
C ARG A 219 -9.61 -7.41 1.13
N LEU A 220 -10.61 -7.98 0.47
CA LEU A 220 -11.21 -9.26 0.87
C LEU A 220 -10.18 -10.41 0.78
N ALA A 221 -9.42 -10.47 -0.32
CA ALA A 221 -8.41 -11.51 -0.50
C ALA A 221 -7.32 -11.49 0.59
N ASN A 222 -6.94 -10.30 1.09
CA ASN A 222 -5.99 -10.16 2.20
C ASN A 222 -6.49 -10.75 3.52
N GLU A 223 -7.81 -10.76 3.73
CA GLU A 223 -8.45 -11.39 4.89
C GLU A 223 -8.84 -12.86 4.61
N GLY A 224 -8.52 -13.40 3.43
CA GLY A 224 -8.93 -14.75 3.02
C GLY A 224 -10.41 -14.88 2.68
N LEU A 225 -11.11 -13.76 2.43
CA LEU A 225 -12.48 -13.72 1.92
C LEU A 225 -12.50 -13.55 0.39
N ILE A 226 -13.63 -13.84 -0.24
CA ILE A 226 -13.79 -13.68 -1.69
C ILE A 226 -14.85 -12.62 -2.03
N LEU A 227 -14.67 -11.94 -3.15
CA LEU A 227 -15.69 -11.04 -3.68
C LEU A 227 -16.88 -11.87 -4.19
N GLY A 228 -18.06 -11.59 -3.65
CA GLY A 228 -19.32 -12.21 -4.05
C GLY A 228 -19.99 -11.47 -5.22
N THR A 229 -21.31 -11.43 -5.20
CA THR A 229 -22.11 -10.72 -6.23
C THR A 229 -21.84 -9.23 -6.20
N VAL A 230 -21.61 -8.65 -7.37
CA VAL A 230 -21.52 -7.20 -7.58
C VAL A 230 -22.83 -6.73 -8.18
N THR A 231 -23.57 -5.89 -7.47
CA THR A 231 -24.82 -5.28 -7.95
C THR A 231 -24.61 -3.79 -8.14
N GLU A 232 -25.23 -3.18 -9.14
CA GLU A 232 -25.13 -1.75 -9.36
C GLU A 232 -26.38 -1.01 -8.89
N GLU A 233 -26.22 0.12 -8.20
CA GLU A 233 -27.30 0.99 -7.71
C GLU A 233 -26.96 2.47 -7.96
N TYR A 234 -27.98 3.31 -8.15
CA TYR A 234 -27.76 4.76 -8.19
C TYR A 234 -27.55 5.31 -6.79
N SER A 235 -26.64 6.28 -6.64
CA SER A 235 -26.36 6.94 -5.36
C SER A 235 -26.12 8.44 -5.55
N ALA A 236 -26.75 9.24 -4.70
CA ALA A 236 -26.56 10.69 -4.67
C ALA A 236 -25.32 11.13 -3.87
N THR A 237 -24.75 10.23 -3.06
CA THR A 237 -23.68 10.54 -2.12
C THR A 237 -22.37 9.81 -2.43
N VAL A 238 -22.43 8.71 -3.20
CA VAL A 238 -21.27 7.86 -3.50
C VAL A 238 -20.88 8.02 -4.97
N PRO A 239 -19.64 8.40 -5.30
CA PRO A 239 -19.15 8.49 -6.68
C PRO A 239 -19.31 7.18 -7.46
N ALA A 240 -19.53 7.30 -8.78
CA ALA A 240 -19.65 6.14 -9.65
C ALA A 240 -18.41 5.23 -9.58
N GLY A 241 -18.63 3.92 -9.55
CA GLY A 241 -17.58 2.89 -9.45
C GLY A 241 -17.10 2.58 -8.03
N GLN A 242 -17.63 3.25 -7.00
CA GLN A 242 -17.32 2.97 -5.60
C GLN A 242 -18.42 2.15 -4.92
N VAL A 243 -18.03 1.32 -3.95
CA VAL A 243 -18.96 0.53 -3.13
C VAL A 243 -19.80 1.45 -2.25
N ILE A 244 -21.12 1.36 -2.39
CA ILE A 244 -22.13 2.02 -1.56
C ILE A 244 -22.28 1.29 -0.24
N ARG A 245 -22.44 -0.04 -0.33
CA ARG A 245 -22.71 -0.92 0.80
C ARG A 245 -22.26 -2.35 0.47
N GLN A 246 -22.14 -3.15 1.51
CA GLN A 246 -21.77 -4.56 1.43
C GLN A 246 -22.70 -5.41 2.28
N ASP A 247 -22.72 -6.71 2.00
CA ASP A 247 -23.39 -7.72 2.80
C ASP A 247 -22.55 -9.00 2.79
N PRO A 248 -22.10 -9.53 3.94
CA PRO A 248 -22.33 -9.04 5.31
C PRO A 248 -21.69 -7.68 5.64
N THR A 249 -22.27 -6.95 6.60
CA THR A 249 -21.73 -5.65 7.06
C THR A 249 -20.35 -5.82 7.70
N ALA A 250 -19.56 -4.75 7.71
CA ALA A 250 -18.23 -4.75 8.32
C ALA A 250 -18.25 -5.22 9.79
N ASN A 251 -17.16 -5.84 10.22
CA ASN A 251 -16.95 -6.45 11.53
C ASN A 251 -17.77 -7.70 11.86
N ASN A 252 -18.61 -8.20 10.96
CA ASN A 252 -19.15 -9.55 11.09
C ASN A 252 -18.03 -10.59 10.95
N GLU A 253 -18.16 -11.73 11.62
CA GLU A 253 -17.23 -12.84 11.48
C GLU A 253 -17.72 -13.83 10.43
N LEU A 254 -16.87 -14.12 9.45
CA LEU A 254 -17.14 -15.11 8.41
C LEU A 254 -16.05 -16.16 8.37
N GLN A 255 -16.43 -17.35 7.94
CA GLN A 255 -15.46 -18.39 7.68
C GLN A 255 -14.54 -17.97 6.52
N VAL A 256 -13.25 -18.26 6.62
CA VAL A 256 -12.29 -18.07 5.51
C VAL A 256 -12.83 -18.72 4.24
N GLY A 257 -12.75 -18.01 3.12
CA GLY A 257 -13.32 -18.39 1.82
C GLY A 257 -14.78 -17.98 1.61
N SER A 258 -15.44 -17.38 2.60
CA SER A 258 -16.80 -16.85 2.45
C SER A 258 -16.84 -15.66 1.50
N ALA A 259 -17.96 -15.51 0.79
CA ALA A 259 -18.19 -14.42 -0.14
C ALA A 259 -18.84 -13.21 0.53
N VAL A 260 -18.43 -12.00 0.12
CA VAL A 260 -19.07 -10.73 0.51
C VAL A 260 -19.63 -10.06 -0.73
N ALA A 261 -20.95 -9.86 -0.78
CA ALA A 261 -21.63 -9.16 -1.84
C ALA A 261 -21.46 -7.64 -1.68
N VAL A 262 -21.38 -6.92 -2.80
CA VAL A 262 -21.20 -5.47 -2.81
C VAL A 262 -22.19 -4.80 -3.76
N TRP A 263 -22.63 -3.61 -3.37
CA TRP A 263 -23.42 -2.72 -4.21
C TRP A 263 -22.58 -1.53 -4.60
N VAL A 264 -22.45 -1.29 -5.89
CA VAL A 264 -21.55 -0.30 -6.48
C VAL A 264 -22.36 0.83 -7.08
N SER A 265 -21.90 2.05 -6.86
CA SER A 265 -22.57 3.24 -7.36
C SER A 265 -22.45 3.37 -8.87
N LYS A 266 -23.58 3.63 -9.53
CA LYS A 266 -23.67 4.10 -10.92
C LYS A 266 -23.56 5.62 -11.05
N GLY A 267 -23.37 6.31 -9.93
CA GLY A 267 -23.49 7.77 -9.82
C GLY A 267 -24.94 8.21 -9.61
N LEU A 268 -25.22 9.46 -9.95
CA LEU A 268 -26.55 10.06 -9.83
C LEU A 268 -27.56 9.33 -10.71
N ALA A 269 -28.81 9.22 -10.23
CA ALA A 269 -29.90 8.73 -11.05
C ALA A 269 -30.11 9.65 -12.26
N PRO A 270 -30.39 9.09 -13.46
CA PRO A 270 -30.73 9.91 -14.61
C PRO A 270 -32.04 10.66 -14.36
N VAL A 271 -32.14 11.83 -14.98
CA VAL A 271 -33.30 12.72 -14.93
C VAL A 271 -33.98 12.77 -16.28
N LYS A 272 -35.28 13.02 -16.28
CA LYS A 272 -36.04 13.11 -17.54
C LYS A 272 -35.93 14.50 -18.11
N VAL A 273 -35.75 14.57 -19.43
CA VAL A 273 -35.76 15.83 -20.15
C VAL A 273 -37.18 16.41 -20.12
N PRO A 274 -37.39 17.62 -19.59
CA PRO A 274 -38.69 18.27 -19.61
C PRO A 274 -39.07 18.73 -21.03
N ASP A 275 -40.36 18.92 -21.29
CA ASP A 275 -40.83 19.57 -22.52
C ASP A 275 -40.63 21.09 -22.44
N LEU A 276 -39.88 21.65 -23.37
CA LEU A 276 -39.53 23.06 -23.42
C LEU A 276 -40.34 23.81 -24.49
N SER A 277 -41.19 23.12 -25.25
CA SER A 277 -41.94 23.68 -26.37
C SER A 277 -42.80 24.87 -25.93
N GLY A 278 -42.73 25.97 -26.69
CA GLY A 278 -43.47 27.21 -26.42
C GLY A 278 -42.89 28.08 -25.29
N GLN A 279 -41.84 27.65 -24.59
CA GLN A 279 -41.20 28.47 -23.55
C GLN A 279 -40.22 29.48 -24.15
N THR A 280 -39.95 30.55 -23.42
CA THR A 280 -38.81 31.44 -23.73
C THR A 280 -37.50 30.75 -23.40
N VAL A 281 -36.38 31.21 -23.97
CA VAL A 281 -35.04 30.69 -23.66
C VAL A 281 -34.74 30.76 -22.15
N SER A 282 -35.12 31.86 -21.50
CA SER A 282 -34.95 32.01 -20.05
C SER A 282 -35.80 31.02 -19.24
N GLY A 283 -37.06 30.81 -19.65
CA GLY A 283 -37.94 29.83 -19.01
C GLY A 283 -37.42 28.40 -19.18
N ALA A 284 -36.96 28.07 -20.39
CA ALA A 284 -36.37 26.78 -20.70
C ALA A 284 -35.11 26.52 -19.86
N GLN A 285 -34.23 27.53 -19.72
CA GLN A 285 -33.04 27.44 -18.87
C GLN A 285 -33.40 27.15 -17.41
N SER A 286 -34.36 27.88 -16.83
CA SER A 286 -34.80 27.63 -15.45
C SER A 286 -35.44 26.25 -15.27
N ARG A 287 -36.24 25.81 -16.25
CA ARG A 287 -36.88 24.49 -16.20
C ARG A 287 -35.86 23.37 -16.26
N LEU A 288 -34.85 23.47 -17.12
CA LEU A 288 -33.74 22.52 -17.19
C LEU A 288 -32.96 22.49 -15.87
N ALA A 289 -32.62 23.66 -15.31
CA ALA A 289 -31.87 23.76 -14.06
C ALA A 289 -32.59 23.10 -12.88
N ASN A 290 -33.93 23.17 -12.82
CA ASN A 290 -34.72 22.51 -11.78
C ASN A 290 -34.63 20.97 -11.84
N GLU A 291 -34.43 20.42 -13.04
CA GLU A 291 -34.20 18.97 -13.25
C GLU A 291 -32.70 18.62 -13.15
N GLY A 292 -31.82 19.58 -12.85
CA GLY A 292 -30.38 19.37 -12.84
C GLY A 292 -29.76 19.23 -14.24
N LEU A 293 -30.46 19.64 -15.29
CA LEU A 293 -29.95 19.72 -16.66
C LEU A 293 -29.48 21.14 -16.98
N ILE A 294 -28.69 21.29 -18.05
CA ILE A 294 -28.20 22.59 -18.50
C ILE A 294 -28.73 22.94 -19.88
N LEU A 295 -28.91 24.24 -20.14
CA LEU A 295 -29.23 24.72 -21.48
C LEU A 295 -27.99 24.55 -22.37
N GLY A 296 -28.18 23.82 -23.47
CA GLY A 296 -27.16 23.59 -24.49
C GLY A 296 -27.12 24.69 -25.54
N THR A 297 -26.92 24.29 -26.79
CA THR A 297 -26.90 25.23 -27.92
C THR A 297 -28.29 25.80 -28.18
N VAL A 298 -28.34 27.11 -28.42
CA VAL A 298 -29.55 27.82 -28.85
C VAL A 298 -29.39 28.16 -30.32
N THR A 299 -30.25 27.60 -31.16
CA THR A 299 -30.26 27.87 -32.60
C THR A 299 -31.56 28.59 -32.95
N GLU A 300 -31.51 29.50 -33.92
CA GLU A 300 -32.71 30.21 -34.35
C GLU A 300 -33.24 29.66 -35.69
N GLU A 301 -34.56 29.49 -35.79
CA GLU A 301 -35.26 29.01 -36.99
C GLU A 301 -36.53 29.85 -37.24
N TYR A 302 -36.93 30.02 -38.51
CA TYR A 302 -38.22 30.63 -38.81
C TYR A 302 -39.36 29.62 -38.55
N SER A 303 -40.48 30.10 -38.02
CA SER A 303 -41.67 29.28 -37.79
C SER A 303 -42.94 30.06 -38.06
N ALA A 304 -43.87 29.42 -38.77
CA ALA A 304 -45.19 29.98 -39.04
C ALA A 304 -46.20 29.73 -37.91
N THR A 305 -45.90 28.80 -37.00
CA THR A 305 -46.81 28.36 -35.94
C THR A 305 -46.35 28.76 -34.54
N VAL A 306 -45.07 29.07 -34.38
CA VAL A 306 -44.47 29.40 -33.07
C VAL A 306 -44.08 30.87 -33.03
N PRO A 307 -44.59 31.66 -32.05
CA PRO A 307 -44.22 33.06 -31.87
C PRO A 307 -42.71 33.27 -31.71
N ALA A 308 -42.21 34.41 -32.19
CA ALA A 308 -40.80 34.77 -32.07
C ALA A 308 -40.34 34.76 -30.59
N GLY A 309 -39.15 34.22 -30.33
CA GLY A 309 -38.56 34.09 -29.00
C GLY A 309 -39.01 32.85 -28.21
N GLN A 310 -39.89 32.01 -28.75
CA GLN A 310 -40.30 30.75 -28.13
C GLN A 310 -39.60 29.54 -28.74
N VAL A 311 -39.35 28.50 -27.93
CA VAL A 311 -38.76 27.23 -28.35
C VAL A 311 -39.73 26.49 -29.29
N ILE A 312 -39.28 26.22 -30.50
CA ILE A 312 -39.94 25.40 -31.52
C ILE A 312 -39.80 23.92 -31.18
N ARG A 313 -38.56 23.51 -30.88
CA ARG A 313 -38.17 22.12 -30.64
C ARG A 313 -36.90 22.06 -29.81
N GLN A 314 -36.63 20.88 -29.27
CA GLN A 314 -35.46 20.60 -28.45
C GLN A 314 -34.82 19.28 -28.87
N ASP A 315 -33.57 19.08 -28.48
CA ASP A 315 -32.85 17.83 -28.61
C ASP A 315 -31.91 17.66 -27.40
N PRO A 316 -32.01 16.56 -26.62
CA PRO A 316 -32.94 15.44 -26.75
C PRO A 316 -34.43 15.79 -26.55
N THR A 317 -35.33 15.00 -27.15
CA THR A 317 -36.78 15.20 -27.01
C THR A 317 -37.26 14.96 -25.57
N ALA A 318 -38.42 15.51 -25.21
CA ALA A 318 -39.00 15.34 -23.89
C ALA A 318 -39.13 13.85 -23.49
N ASN A 319 -39.03 13.59 -22.18
CA ASN A 319 -39.04 12.27 -21.53
C ASN A 319 -37.84 11.35 -21.81
N ASN A 320 -36.86 11.76 -22.63
CA ASN A 320 -35.58 11.05 -22.67
C ASN A 320 -34.88 11.14 -21.31
N GLU A 321 -34.12 10.11 -20.95
CA GLU A 321 -33.34 10.08 -19.71
C GLU A 321 -31.91 10.51 -19.97
N LEU A 322 -31.46 11.53 -19.22
CA LEU A 322 -30.10 12.05 -19.29
C LEU A 322 -29.44 12.04 -17.93
N GLN A 323 -28.11 11.99 -17.93
CA GLN A 323 -27.35 12.17 -16.71
C GLN A 323 -27.51 13.62 -16.22
N VAL A 324 -27.54 13.80 -14.90
CA VAL A 324 -27.51 15.13 -14.29
C VAL A 324 -26.32 15.93 -14.84
N GLY A 325 -26.55 17.18 -15.20
CA GLY A 325 -25.57 18.07 -15.83
C GLY A 325 -25.50 17.97 -17.36
N SER A 326 -26.28 17.08 -17.99
CA SER A 326 -26.33 16.99 -19.45
C SER A 326 -26.99 18.22 -20.09
N ALA A 327 -26.54 18.56 -21.29
CA ALA A 327 -27.05 19.69 -22.05
C ALA A 327 -28.25 19.31 -22.94
N VAL A 328 -29.22 20.21 -23.06
CA VAL A 328 -30.35 20.10 -23.99
C VAL A 328 -30.31 21.29 -24.95
N ALA A 329 -30.15 21.01 -26.24
CA ALA A 329 -30.18 22.01 -27.30
C ALA A 329 -31.63 22.43 -27.59
N VAL A 330 -31.82 23.70 -27.97
CA VAL A 330 -33.12 24.26 -28.32
C VAL A 330 -33.06 25.04 -29.62
N TRP A 331 -34.15 24.98 -30.37
CA TRP A 331 -34.38 25.79 -31.55
C TRP A 331 -35.49 26.80 -31.25
N VAL A 332 -35.21 28.07 -31.46
CA VAL A 332 -36.06 29.19 -31.05
C VAL A 332 -36.59 29.88 -32.30
N SER A 333 -37.87 30.24 -32.27
CA SER A 333 -38.52 30.91 -33.38
C SER A 333 -38.01 32.34 -33.58
N LYS A 334 -37.68 32.68 -34.82
CA LYS A 334 -37.46 34.06 -35.29
C LYS A 334 -38.75 34.73 -35.75
N GLY A 335 -39.90 34.04 -35.65
CA GLY A 335 -41.15 34.43 -36.28
C GLY A 335 -41.26 33.94 -37.73
N LEU A 336 -42.11 34.61 -38.50
CA LEU A 336 -42.37 34.26 -39.90
C LEU A 336 -41.12 34.48 -40.77
N ALA A 337 -40.93 33.60 -41.76
CA ALA A 337 -39.89 33.81 -42.76
C ALA A 337 -40.18 35.09 -43.56
N PRO A 338 -39.16 35.91 -43.86
CA PRO A 338 -39.35 37.07 -44.71
C PRO A 338 -39.76 36.65 -46.13
N VAL A 339 -40.50 37.53 -46.80
CA VAL A 339 -40.98 37.35 -48.17
C VAL A 339 -40.37 38.41 -49.07
N LYS A 340 -40.12 38.05 -50.33
CA LYS A 340 -39.56 38.98 -51.32
C LYS A 340 -40.65 39.88 -51.88
N VAL A 341 -40.34 41.16 -52.00
CA VAL A 341 -41.21 42.11 -52.67
C VAL A 341 -41.25 41.79 -54.16
N PRO A 342 -42.44 41.51 -54.74
CA PRO A 342 -42.59 41.28 -56.18
C PRO A 342 -42.31 42.57 -56.96
N ASP A 343 -42.02 42.43 -58.25
CA ASP A 343 -41.97 43.57 -59.17
C ASP A 343 -43.39 43.98 -59.56
N LEU A 344 -43.77 45.21 -59.21
CA LEU A 344 -45.07 45.81 -59.45
C LEU A 344 -45.06 46.76 -60.65
N SER A 345 -43.90 47.05 -61.25
CA SER A 345 -43.79 48.00 -62.35
C SER A 345 -44.68 47.59 -63.55
N GLY A 346 -45.44 48.56 -64.07
CA GLY A 346 -46.39 48.35 -65.18
C GLY A 346 -47.70 47.65 -64.79
N GLN A 347 -47.86 47.18 -63.55
CA GLN A 347 -49.11 46.58 -63.07
C GLN A 347 -50.17 47.65 -62.80
N THR A 348 -51.46 47.30 -62.92
CA THR A 348 -52.55 48.12 -62.40
C THR A 348 -52.55 48.10 -60.87
N LEU A 349 -53.23 49.06 -60.23
CA LEU A 349 -53.34 49.08 -58.76
C LEU A 349 -53.92 47.77 -58.19
N SER A 350 -54.98 47.25 -58.80
CA SER A 350 -55.60 45.98 -58.41
C SER A 350 -54.71 44.77 -58.67
N GLY A 351 -53.92 44.78 -59.75
CA GLY A 351 -52.93 43.74 -60.04
C GLY A 351 -51.79 43.75 -59.03
N ALA A 352 -51.30 44.94 -58.69
CA ALA A 352 -50.26 45.11 -57.68
C ALA A 352 -50.72 44.65 -56.29
N GLU A 353 -51.94 45.00 -55.87
CA GLU A 353 -52.53 44.52 -54.62
C GLU A 353 -52.65 42.99 -54.57
N SER A 354 -53.07 42.36 -55.68
CA SER A 354 -53.17 40.90 -55.79
C SER A 354 -51.79 40.23 -55.68
N LEU A 355 -50.78 40.77 -56.37
CA LEU A 355 -49.40 40.26 -56.31
C LEU A 355 -48.80 40.37 -54.90
N LEU A 356 -49.04 41.50 -54.22
CA LEU A 356 -48.61 41.69 -52.84
C LEU A 356 -49.31 40.72 -51.89
N THR A 357 -50.63 40.61 -51.99
CA THR A 357 -51.44 39.72 -51.13
C THR A 357 -51.02 38.25 -51.29
N ASN A 358 -50.70 37.81 -52.51
CA ASN A 358 -50.25 36.44 -52.78
C ASN A 358 -48.95 36.06 -52.06
N VAL A 359 -48.07 37.04 -51.82
CA VAL A 359 -46.83 36.82 -51.04
C VAL A 359 -46.98 37.22 -49.58
N GLY A 360 -48.19 37.55 -49.13
CA GLY A 360 -48.47 37.97 -47.76
C GLY A 360 -47.99 39.39 -47.42
N LEU A 361 -47.78 40.25 -48.42
CA LEU A 361 -47.53 41.68 -48.23
C LEU A 361 -48.83 42.48 -48.41
N THR A 362 -48.84 43.72 -47.92
CA THR A 362 -50.00 44.61 -48.03
C THR A 362 -49.69 45.79 -48.95
N LEU A 363 -50.72 46.31 -49.63
CA LEU A 363 -50.60 47.55 -50.38
C LEU A 363 -50.49 48.72 -49.38
N GLY A 364 -49.40 49.48 -49.48
CA GLY A 364 -49.14 50.65 -48.64
C GLY A 364 -49.68 51.94 -49.23
N THR A 365 -48.97 53.05 -49.00
CA THR A 365 -49.34 54.35 -49.53
C THR A 365 -49.33 54.36 -51.06
N VAL A 366 -50.43 54.82 -51.65
CA VAL A 366 -50.57 55.04 -53.09
C VAL A 366 -50.39 56.52 -53.36
N THR A 367 -49.38 56.87 -54.16
CA THR A 367 -49.13 58.25 -54.60
C THR A 367 -49.30 58.32 -56.11
N GLU A 368 -49.76 59.45 -56.63
CA GLU A 368 -49.99 59.62 -58.06
C GLU A 368 -49.01 60.64 -58.66
N GLU A 369 -48.35 60.30 -59.76
CA GLU A 369 -47.36 61.13 -60.46
C GLU A 369 -47.65 61.14 -61.97
N TYR A 370 -47.29 62.22 -62.67
CA TYR A 370 -47.33 62.21 -64.14
C TYR A 370 -46.16 61.41 -64.70
N SER A 371 -46.37 60.67 -65.79
CA SER A 371 -45.32 59.93 -66.47
C SER A 371 -45.44 60.03 -67.98
N ALA A 372 -44.31 60.28 -68.64
CA ALA A 372 -44.21 60.31 -70.10
C ALA A 372 -44.19 58.91 -70.72
N THR A 373 -43.80 57.90 -69.95
CA THR A 373 -43.46 56.55 -70.44
C THR A 373 -44.38 55.45 -69.90
N VAL A 374 -45.14 55.72 -68.83
CA VAL A 374 -46.00 54.74 -68.18
C VAL A 374 -47.47 55.15 -68.38
N PRO A 375 -48.33 54.29 -68.97
CA PRO A 375 -49.76 54.54 -69.16
C PRO A 375 -50.48 54.91 -67.86
N ALA A 376 -51.52 55.75 -67.97
CA ALA A 376 -52.34 56.14 -66.82
C ALA A 376 -52.95 54.90 -66.13
N GLY A 377 -52.90 54.88 -64.80
CA GLY A 377 -53.40 53.77 -63.97
C GLY A 377 -52.40 52.62 -63.74
N GLN A 378 -51.18 52.70 -64.27
CA GLN A 378 -50.11 51.71 -64.02
C GLN A 378 -49.06 52.21 -63.02
N VAL A 379 -48.46 51.29 -62.26
CA VAL A 379 -47.38 51.58 -61.30
C VAL A 379 -46.11 51.98 -62.04
N ILE A 380 -45.62 53.18 -61.74
CA ILE A 380 -44.35 53.75 -62.20
C ILE A 380 -43.19 53.11 -61.43
N ARG A 381 -43.29 53.12 -60.10
CA ARG A 381 -42.26 52.67 -59.17
C ARG A 381 -42.88 52.23 -57.85
N GLN A 382 -42.11 51.48 -57.08
CA GLN A 382 -42.47 50.97 -55.76
C GLN A 382 -41.38 51.27 -54.73
N SER A 383 -41.76 51.23 -53.45
CA SER A 383 -40.82 51.26 -52.33
C SER A 383 -41.37 50.40 -51.19
N PRO A 384 -40.63 49.39 -50.69
CA PRO A 384 -39.29 48.97 -51.12
C PRO A 384 -39.20 48.42 -52.55
N THR A 385 -38.02 48.46 -53.17
CA THR A 385 -37.80 47.97 -54.54
C THR A 385 -37.96 46.44 -54.62
N ALA A 386 -38.18 45.92 -55.82
CA ALA A 386 -38.36 44.49 -56.07
C ALA A 386 -37.17 43.67 -55.52
N ASN A 387 -37.44 42.44 -55.11
CA ASN A 387 -36.51 41.50 -54.47
C ASN A 387 -35.99 41.88 -53.08
N ASN A 388 -36.36 43.03 -52.51
CA ASN A 388 -36.13 43.29 -51.08
C ASN A 388 -36.90 42.26 -50.23
N GLU A 389 -36.36 41.90 -49.07
CA GLU A 389 -36.99 40.99 -48.13
C GLU A 389 -37.72 41.78 -47.04
N LEU A 390 -39.02 41.54 -46.89
CA LEU A 390 -39.86 42.16 -45.88
C LEU A 390 -40.52 41.10 -45.01
N GLN A 391 -40.88 41.49 -43.78
CA GLN A 391 -41.69 40.64 -42.93
C GLN A 391 -43.09 40.50 -43.55
N VAL A 392 -43.68 39.32 -43.42
CA VAL A 392 -45.08 39.08 -43.80
C VAL A 392 -45.97 40.13 -43.12
N GLY A 393 -46.92 40.69 -43.88
CA GLY A 393 -47.81 41.78 -43.47
C GLY A 393 -47.28 43.19 -43.75
N SER A 394 -45.99 43.34 -44.10
CA SER A 394 -45.40 44.65 -44.39
C SER A 394 -46.06 45.32 -45.59
N ALA A 395 -46.14 46.66 -45.54
CA ALA A 395 -46.73 47.46 -46.60
C ALA A 395 -45.70 47.86 -47.66
N VAL A 396 -46.10 47.87 -48.93
CA VAL A 396 -45.30 48.36 -50.06
C VAL A 396 -45.99 49.57 -50.70
N ALA A 397 -45.32 50.72 -50.69
CA ALA A 397 -45.83 51.94 -51.29
C ALA A 397 -45.64 51.92 -52.81
N VAL A 398 -46.58 52.48 -53.55
CA VAL A 398 -46.56 52.54 -55.02
C VAL A 398 -46.84 53.94 -55.53
N TRP A 399 -46.21 54.28 -56.65
CA TRP A 399 -46.47 55.51 -57.39
C TRP A 399 -47.15 55.16 -58.71
N VAL A 400 -48.35 55.67 -58.94
CA VAL A 400 -49.20 55.34 -60.10
C VAL A 400 -49.23 56.51 -61.08
N SER A 401 -49.17 56.20 -62.38
CA SER A 401 -49.20 57.19 -63.44
C SER A 401 -50.57 57.84 -63.60
N LYS A 402 -50.61 59.17 -63.63
CA LYS A 402 -51.75 59.99 -64.08
C LYS A 402 -51.80 60.20 -65.59
N GLY A 403 -50.87 59.62 -66.33
CA GLY A 403 -50.64 59.90 -67.75
C GLY A 403 -49.68 61.07 -67.97
N LEU A 404 -49.72 61.64 -69.17
CA LEU A 404 -48.84 62.76 -69.55
C LEU A 404 -49.18 64.02 -68.73
N ALA A 405 -48.14 64.75 -68.32
CA ALA A 405 -48.34 66.06 -67.71
C ALA A 405 -49.05 67.00 -68.70
N PRO A 406 -50.13 67.69 -68.30
CA PRO A 406 -50.82 68.62 -69.18
C PRO A 406 -49.87 69.77 -69.55
N VAL A 407 -49.72 70.01 -70.85
CA VAL A 407 -48.97 71.16 -71.35
C VAL A 407 -49.93 72.33 -71.47
N LYS A 408 -49.53 73.49 -70.94
CA LYS A 408 -50.30 74.73 -71.10
C LYS A 408 -50.25 75.13 -72.58
N VAL A 409 -51.39 75.03 -73.27
CA VAL A 409 -51.53 75.58 -74.62
C VAL A 409 -51.56 77.11 -74.51
N PRO A 410 -50.68 77.84 -75.23
CA PRO A 410 -50.74 79.29 -75.28
C PRO A 410 -52.10 79.76 -75.79
N ASP A 411 -52.62 80.85 -75.21
CA ASP A 411 -53.83 81.48 -75.72
C ASP A 411 -53.55 82.07 -77.11
N LEU A 412 -54.36 81.67 -78.10
CA LEU A 412 -54.24 82.07 -79.50
C LEU A 412 -55.35 83.04 -79.93
N SER A 413 -56.17 83.55 -79.01
CA SER A 413 -57.09 84.64 -79.36
C SER A 413 -56.35 85.97 -79.41
N GLY A 414 -55.95 86.36 -80.62
CA GLY A 414 -55.51 87.72 -80.96
C GLY A 414 -56.67 88.64 -81.29
#